data_AF-A0A7S0VVZ8-F1
#
_entry.id   AF-A0A7S0VVZ8-F1
#
_cell.length_a   1.000
_cell.length_b   1.000
_cell.length_c   1.000
_cell.angle_alpha   90.00
_cell.angle_beta   90.00
_cell.angle_gamma   90.00
#
_symmetry.space_group_name_H-M   'P 1'
#
loop_
_entity.id
_entity.type
_entity.pdbx_description
1 polymer ?
#
loop_
_entity_poly.entity_id
_entity_poly.type
_entity_poly.pdbx_seq_one_letter_code
_entity_poly.pdbx_strand_id
1 'polypeptide(L)'
;EKISVAMEDFMPRIVAGGLEAVYKQTPLLVTYPRVVLVSNMLSLLSCLISPLEQSKAIPNSDHLERLLLFSVCWAFGSMLERDQRLRFETELRRLSALLPAPDTGGIFDNLVAKDGTWLQWKTTMTRWTFPTDRIPRVGKLVVPTPENTRSSWLLQTLTAAGHSVLITGVG
;
A
#
# COMPACT_ATOMS: atom_id res chain seq x y z
N GLU A 1 18.91 -16.77 0.73
CA GLU A 1 20.21 -16.11 0.47
C GLU A 1 20.08 -14.94 -0.51
N LYS A 2 19.73 -15.14 -1.80
CA LYS A 2 19.62 -14.03 -2.78
C LYS A 2 18.61 -12.92 -2.45
N ILE A 3 17.46 -13.25 -1.87
CA ILE A 3 16.41 -12.27 -1.48
C ILE A 3 16.92 -11.35 -0.34
N SER A 4 17.60 -11.92 0.66
CA SER A 4 18.16 -11.17 1.80
C SER A 4 19.16 -10.12 1.33
N VAL A 5 20.09 -10.53 0.47
CA VAL A 5 21.15 -9.65 -0.05
C VAL A 5 20.59 -8.49 -0.87
N ALA A 6 19.56 -8.73 -1.69
CA ALA A 6 18.94 -7.66 -2.47
C ALA A 6 18.22 -6.63 -1.57
N MET A 7 17.48 -7.11 -0.56
CA MET A 7 16.77 -6.23 0.38
C MET A 7 17.73 -5.40 1.25
N GLU A 8 18.89 -5.94 1.62
CA GLU A 8 19.89 -5.23 2.42
C GLU A 8 20.41 -3.95 1.74
N ASP A 9 20.41 -3.89 0.41
CA ASP A 9 20.89 -2.74 -0.36
C ASP A 9 19.91 -1.54 -0.30
N PHE A 10 18.63 -1.77 -0.62
CA PHE A 10 17.66 -0.68 -0.74
C PHE A 10 16.83 -0.44 0.52
N MET A 11 16.63 -1.45 1.38
CA MET A 11 15.67 -1.35 2.50
C MET A 11 16.04 -0.27 3.52
N PRO A 12 17.28 -0.20 4.05
CA PRO A 12 17.62 0.79 5.07
C PRO A 12 17.37 2.22 4.56
N ARG A 13 17.74 2.47 3.31
CA ARG A 13 17.62 3.75 2.63
C ARG A 13 16.16 4.15 2.41
N ILE A 14 15.34 3.23 1.89
CA ILE A 14 13.92 3.48 1.62
C ILE A 14 13.13 3.65 2.92
N VAL A 15 13.40 2.82 3.93
CA VAL A 15 12.70 2.90 5.22
C VAL A 15 13.06 4.17 5.98
N ALA A 16 14.36 4.51 6.08
CA ALA A 16 14.80 5.72 6.75
C ALA A 16 14.28 6.98 6.04
N GLY A 17 14.42 7.05 4.71
CA GLY A 17 13.91 8.17 3.92
C GLY A 17 12.39 8.28 3.96
N GLY A 18 11.67 7.15 3.96
CA GLY A 18 10.22 7.12 4.11
C GLY A 18 9.76 7.63 5.47
N LEU A 19 10.45 7.25 6.56
CA LEU A 19 10.17 7.79 7.90
C LEU A 19 10.41 9.30 7.96
N GLU A 20 11.54 9.78 7.42
CA GLU A 20 11.81 11.22 7.37
C GLU A 20 10.74 11.96 6.57
N ALA A 21 10.35 11.42 5.41
CA ALA A 21 9.34 12.00 4.55
C ALA A 21 7.96 12.08 5.22
N VAL A 22 7.50 11.02 5.91
CA VAL A 22 6.19 11.05 6.59
C VAL A 22 6.17 12.06 7.74
N TYR A 23 7.25 12.15 8.54
CA TYR A 23 7.32 13.12 9.63
C TYR A 23 7.38 14.57 9.13
N LYS A 24 7.95 14.83 7.95
CA LYS A 24 7.89 16.15 7.31
C LYS A 24 6.46 16.58 6.94
N GLN A 25 5.56 15.61 6.65
CA GLN A 25 4.19 15.91 6.26
C GLN A 25 3.18 15.84 7.42
N THR A 26 3.54 15.22 8.55
CA THR A 26 2.60 15.01 9.66
C THR A 26 2.51 16.27 10.54
N PRO A 27 1.30 16.75 10.91
CA PRO A 27 1.15 17.87 11.83
C PRO A 27 1.72 17.53 13.21
N LEU A 28 2.32 18.51 13.89
CA LEU A 28 2.97 18.35 15.20
C LEU A 28 2.07 17.73 16.29
N LEU A 29 0.74 17.84 16.15
CA LEU A 29 -0.24 17.35 17.12
C LEU A 29 -0.54 15.84 16.99
N VAL A 30 -0.05 15.18 15.94
CA VAL A 30 -0.26 13.75 15.71
C VAL A 30 1.10 13.05 15.70
N THR A 31 1.42 12.36 16.80
CA THR A 31 2.67 11.60 16.91
C THR A 31 2.42 10.13 16.67
N TYR A 32 2.88 9.61 15.53
CA TYR A 32 2.92 8.17 15.28
C TYR A 32 4.24 7.59 15.78
N PRO A 33 4.23 6.57 16.65
CA PRO A 33 5.46 5.90 17.05
C PRO A 33 6.11 5.23 15.83
N ARG A 34 7.43 5.49 15.62
CA ARG A 34 8.21 4.89 14.52
C ARG A 34 8.07 3.38 14.46
N VAL A 35 8.09 2.75 15.63
CA VAL A 35 7.96 1.30 15.77
C VAL A 35 6.64 0.79 15.18
N VAL A 36 5.52 1.49 15.38
CA VAL A 36 4.21 1.10 14.85
C VAL A 36 4.21 1.18 13.32
N LEU A 37 4.76 2.26 12.76
CA LEU A 37 4.86 2.42 11.31
C LEU A 37 5.68 1.30 10.67
N VAL A 38 6.87 1.03 11.22
CA VAL A 38 7.76 -0.02 10.73
C VAL A 38 7.15 -1.41 10.91
N SER A 39 6.51 -1.68 12.05
CA SER A 39 5.79 -2.94 12.27
C SER A 39 4.68 -3.15 11.24
N ASN A 40 3.84 -2.13 11.00
CA ASN A 40 2.77 -2.23 10.00
C ASN A 40 3.32 -2.45 8.59
N MET A 41 4.42 -1.76 8.24
CA MET A 41 5.11 -1.95 6.97
C MET A 41 5.64 -3.38 6.83
N LEU A 42 6.28 -3.93 7.86
CA LEU A 42 6.80 -5.30 7.84
C LEU A 42 5.67 -6.33 7.75
N SER A 43 4.56 -6.14 8.48
CA SER A 43 3.38 -7.00 8.39
C SER A 43 2.81 -7.01 6.98
N LEU A 44 2.61 -5.84 6.37
CA LEU A 44 2.13 -5.74 5.00
C LEU A 44 3.11 -6.38 4.01
N LEU A 45 4.40 -6.06 4.11
CA LEU A 45 5.44 -6.63 3.24
C LEU A 45 5.46 -8.16 3.32
N SER A 46 5.40 -8.71 4.53
CA SER A 46 5.36 -10.15 4.73
C SER A 46 4.13 -10.77 4.08
N CYS A 47 2.95 -10.15 4.23
CA CYS A 47 1.72 -10.63 3.57
C CYS A 47 1.83 -10.65 2.05
N LEU A 48 2.61 -9.75 1.45
CA LEU A 48 2.80 -9.68 0.00
C LEU A 48 3.85 -10.67 -0.51
N ILE A 49 4.87 -10.97 0.31
CA ILE A 49 5.93 -11.92 -0.04
C ILE A 49 5.45 -13.37 0.10
N SER A 50 4.66 -13.70 1.14
CA SER A 50 4.26 -15.08 1.44
C SER A 50 3.61 -15.82 0.25
N PRO A 51 2.68 -15.22 -0.54
CA PRO A 51 2.12 -15.89 -1.72
C PRO A 51 3.15 -16.15 -2.84
N LEU A 52 4.18 -15.30 -2.96
CA LEU A 52 5.26 -15.46 -3.94
C LEU A 52 6.13 -16.66 -3.56
N GLU A 53 6.46 -16.80 -2.28
CA GLU A 53 7.21 -17.94 -1.75
C GLU A 53 6.45 -19.26 -1.95
N GLN A 54 5.14 -19.27 -1.66
CA GLN A 54 4.28 -20.46 -1.83
C GLN A 54 4.16 -20.88 -3.29
N SER A 55 4.12 -19.92 -4.22
CA SER A 55 4.07 -20.19 -5.65
C SER A 55 5.44 -20.55 -6.25
N LYS A 56 6.51 -20.60 -5.44
CA LYS A 56 7.91 -20.75 -5.87
C LYS A 56 8.34 -19.70 -6.90
N ALA A 57 7.63 -18.58 -6.97
CA ALA A 57 8.05 -17.44 -7.75
C ALA A 57 9.24 -16.80 -7.04
N ILE A 58 10.38 -16.67 -7.72
CA ILE A 58 11.55 -15.97 -7.18
C ILE A 58 11.45 -14.52 -7.65
N PRO A 59 11.00 -13.57 -6.81
CA PRO A 59 10.98 -12.17 -7.20
C PRO A 59 12.41 -11.67 -7.44
N ASN A 60 12.59 -10.88 -8.50
CA ASN A 60 13.85 -10.18 -8.74
C ASN A 60 13.98 -8.95 -7.80
N SER A 61 15.13 -8.28 -7.84
CA SER A 61 15.41 -7.12 -6.99
C SER A 61 14.36 -6.02 -7.15
N ASP A 62 14.03 -5.65 -8.39
CA ASP A 62 13.03 -4.62 -8.68
C ASP A 62 11.63 -4.95 -8.12
N HIS A 63 11.22 -6.22 -8.21
CA HIS A 63 9.94 -6.67 -7.65
C HIS A 63 9.95 -6.50 -6.13
N LEU A 64 11.00 -6.94 -5.44
CA LEU A 64 11.12 -6.76 -3.98
C LEU A 64 11.14 -5.28 -3.58
N GLU A 65 11.84 -4.43 -4.34
CA GLU A 65 11.88 -3.00 -4.07
C GLU A 65 10.51 -2.34 -4.27
N ARG A 66 9.75 -2.71 -5.31
CA ARG A 66 8.36 -2.24 -5.51
C ARG A 66 7.44 -2.69 -4.38
N LEU A 67 7.58 -3.93 -3.89
CA LEU A 67 6.81 -4.42 -2.73
C LEU A 67 7.15 -3.64 -1.46
N LEU A 68 8.43 -3.30 -1.25
CA LEU A 68 8.84 -2.45 -0.14
C LEU A 68 8.27 -1.04 -0.27
N LEU A 69 8.40 -0.41 -1.44
CA LEU A 69 7.85 0.93 -1.71
C LEU A 69 6.34 0.97 -1.48
N PHE A 70 5.62 -0.04 -1.96
CA PHE A 70 4.18 -0.18 -1.72
C PHE A 70 3.89 -0.30 -0.21
N SER A 71 4.64 -1.13 0.51
CA SER A 71 4.45 -1.34 1.95
C SER A 71 4.75 -0.09 2.77
N VAL A 72 5.84 0.63 2.46
CA VAL A 72 6.20 1.93 3.04
C VAL A 72 5.10 2.95 2.77
N CYS A 73 4.63 3.02 1.52
CA CYS A 73 3.59 3.95 1.13
C CYS A 73 2.31 3.77 1.94
N TRP A 74 1.82 2.53 2.00
CA TRP A 74 0.55 2.23 2.66
C TRP A 74 0.64 2.21 4.17
N ALA A 75 1.77 1.81 4.76
CA ALA A 75 1.95 1.86 6.20
C ALA A 75 2.17 3.30 6.70
N PHE A 76 3.11 4.03 6.09
CA PHE A 76 3.52 5.35 6.59
C PHE A 76 2.55 6.43 6.13
N GLY A 77 2.05 6.34 4.90
CA GLY A 77 1.13 7.30 4.32
C GLY A 77 -0.35 7.07 4.67
N SER A 78 -0.68 6.05 5.46
CA SER A 78 -2.06 5.69 5.83
C SER A 78 -2.86 6.86 6.40
N MET A 79 -2.20 7.67 7.22
CA MET A 79 -2.80 8.78 7.98
C MET A 79 -2.61 10.15 7.32
N LEU A 80 -1.96 10.19 6.17
CA LEU A 80 -1.79 11.42 5.41
C LEU A 80 -3.06 11.71 4.60
N GLU A 81 -3.45 12.97 4.56
CA GLU A 81 -4.49 13.49 3.67
C GLU A 81 -3.99 13.63 2.23
N ARG A 82 -4.90 13.91 1.29
CA ARG A 82 -4.62 13.96 -0.15
C ARG A 82 -3.37 14.78 -0.52
N ASP A 83 -3.26 16.01 -0.03
CA ASP A 83 -2.11 16.88 -0.37
C ASP A 83 -0.81 16.41 0.28
N GLN A 84 -0.88 15.87 1.50
CA GLN A 84 0.27 15.31 2.21
C GLN A 84 0.78 14.05 1.51
N ARG A 85 -0.13 13.21 0.98
CA ARG A 85 0.22 12.01 0.19
C ARG A 85 0.97 12.38 -1.09
N LEU A 86 0.57 13.45 -1.79
CA LEU A 86 1.27 13.92 -2.99
C LEU A 86 2.71 14.36 -2.69
N ARG A 87 2.90 15.12 -1.60
CA ARG A 87 4.24 15.55 -1.17
C ARG A 87 5.08 14.38 -0.67
N PHE A 88 4.48 13.45 0.07
CA PHE A 88 5.13 12.23 0.53
C PHE A 88 5.59 11.35 -0.64
N GLU A 89 4.73 11.14 -1.64
CA GLU A 89 5.10 10.41 -2.87
C GLU A 89 6.26 11.10 -3.60
N THR A 90 6.28 12.42 -3.65
CA THR A 90 7.39 13.19 -4.25
C THR A 90 8.72 12.88 -3.56
N GLU A 91 8.75 12.75 -2.23
CA GLU A 91 9.94 12.32 -1.50
C GLU A 91 10.31 10.86 -1.81
N LEU A 92 9.33 9.95 -1.90
CA LEU A 92 9.60 8.55 -2.27
C LEU A 92 10.21 8.43 -3.68
N ARG A 93 9.81 9.27 -4.63
CA ARG A 93 10.41 9.33 -5.99
C ARG A 93 11.87 9.74 -5.98
N ARG A 94 12.35 10.42 -4.93
CA ARG A 94 13.79 10.71 -4.74
C ARG A 94 14.55 9.51 -4.18
N LEU A 95 13.85 8.59 -3.53
CA LEU A 95 14.41 7.36 -2.98
C LEU A 95 14.39 6.22 -3.99
N SER A 96 13.54 6.21 -5.00
CA SER A 96 13.59 5.16 -6.01
C SER A 96 12.99 5.60 -7.34
N ALA A 97 13.62 5.15 -8.43
CA ALA A 97 13.08 5.30 -9.78
C ALA A 97 11.97 4.27 -10.08
N LEU A 98 11.73 3.30 -9.17
CA LEU A 98 10.80 2.19 -9.40
C LEU A 98 9.36 2.48 -8.97
N LEU A 99 9.00 3.73 -8.63
CA LEU A 99 7.59 4.11 -8.39
C LEU A 99 6.77 4.05 -9.70
N PRO A 100 5.43 3.97 -9.63
CA PRO A 100 4.58 3.99 -10.82
C PRO A 100 4.85 5.22 -11.69
N ALA A 101 4.69 5.04 -13.00
CA ALA A 101 4.82 6.15 -13.94
C ALA A 101 3.75 7.24 -13.64
N PRO A 102 4.08 8.54 -13.78
CA PRO A 102 3.15 9.61 -13.39
C PRO A 102 1.80 9.59 -14.11
N ASP A 103 1.76 9.05 -15.32
CA ASP A 103 0.56 8.90 -16.16
C ASP A 103 -0.36 7.75 -15.69
N THR A 104 0.15 6.78 -14.93
CA THR A 104 -0.65 5.71 -14.31
C THR A 104 -1.19 6.07 -12.93
N GLY A 105 -1.07 7.34 -12.52
CA GLY A 105 -1.46 7.82 -11.20
C GLY A 105 -0.37 7.60 -10.14
N GLY A 106 -0.73 7.85 -8.88
CA GLY A 106 0.23 7.76 -7.78
C GLY A 106 0.43 6.33 -7.26
N ILE A 107 1.33 6.16 -6.30
CA ILE A 107 1.55 4.87 -5.63
C ILE A 107 0.30 4.41 -4.85
N PHE A 108 -0.55 5.33 -4.40
CA PHE A 108 -1.86 5.01 -3.80
C PHE A 108 -2.92 4.55 -4.81
N ASP A 109 -2.69 4.76 -6.11
CA ASP A 109 -3.58 4.35 -7.20
C ASP A 109 -3.15 3.04 -7.88
N ASN A 110 -2.05 2.46 -7.42
CA ASN A 110 -1.48 1.23 -7.96
C ASN A 110 -1.27 0.17 -6.88
N LEU A 111 -1.23 -1.10 -7.31
CA LEU A 111 -0.77 -2.26 -6.55
C LEU A 111 0.38 -2.94 -7.31
N VAL A 112 1.15 -3.77 -6.62
CA VAL A 112 2.18 -4.60 -7.27
C VAL A 112 1.54 -5.93 -7.68
N ALA A 113 1.57 -6.24 -8.97
CA ALA A 113 1.06 -7.49 -9.51
C ALA A 113 2.03 -8.67 -9.27
N LYS A 114 1.56 -9.89 -9.49
CA LYS A 114 2.36 -11.12 -9.28
C LYS A 114 3.62 -11.19 -10.17
N ASP A 115 3.59 -10.52 -11.32
CA ASP A 115 4.73 -10.40 -12.23
C ASP A 115 5.73 -9.30 -11.83
N GLY A 116 5.44 -8.55 -10.76
CA GLY A 116 6.26 -7.46 -10.24
C GLY A 116 6.05 -6.12 -10.93
N THR A 117 5.02 -5.98 -11.78
CA THR A 117 4.65 -4.71 -12.42
C THR A 117 3.66 -3.91 -11.57
N TRP A 118 3.57 -2.60 -11.83
CA TRP A 118 2.53 -1.76 -11.25
C TRP A 118 1.22 -1.95 -12.01
N LEU A 119 0.16 -2.27 -11.27
CA LEU A 119 -1.18 -2.45 -11.78
C LEU A 119 -2.12 -1.43 -11.14
N GLN A 120 -2.88 -0.71 -11.95
CA GLN A 120 -3.82 0.28 -11.43
C GLN A 120 -4.97 -0.37 -10.68
N TRP A 121 -5.36 0.19 -9.53
CA TRP A 121 -6.55 -0.28 -8.81
C TRP A 121 -7.83 -0.24 -9.66
N LYS A 122 -7.92 0.74 -10.57
CA LYS A 122 -9.09 0.88 -11.45
C LYS A 122 -9.28 -0.32 -12.38
N THR A 123 -8.19 -1.00 -12.78
CA THR A 123 -8.29 -2.17 -13.67
C THR A 123 -8.65 -3.44 -12.91
N THR A 124 -8.50 -3.47 -11.58
CA THR A 124 -8.90 -4.61 -10.73
C THR A 124 -10.35 -4.50 -10.22
N MET A 125 -10.96 -3.32 -10.33
CA MET A 125 -12.36 -3.11 -9.94
C MET A 125 -13.31 -3.68 -11.00
N THR A 126 -14.14 -4.65 -10.62
CA THR A 126 -15.28 -5.08 -11.44
C THR A 126 -16.26 -3.91 -11.56
N ARG A 127 -16.76 -3.63 -12.78
CA ARG A 127 -17.78 -2.60 -12.99
C ARG A 127 -19.01 -2.94 -12.14
N TRP A 128 -19.30 -2.10 -11.17
CA TRP A 128 -20.48 -2.27 -10.33
C TRP A 128 -21.74 -1.97 -11.15
N THR A 129 -22.72 -2.87 -11.07
CA THR A 129 -24.04 -2.70 -11.68
C THR A 129 -25.09 -2.61 -10.59
N PHE A 130 -26.00 -1.64 -10.73
CA PHE A 130 -27.15 -1.55 -9.83
C PHE A 130 -28.04 -2.78 -10.03
N PRO A 131 -28.46 -3.49 -8.95
CA PRO A 131 -29.39 -4.61 -9.08
C PRO A 131 -30.72 -4.13 -9.65
N THR A 132 -31.08 -4.55 -10.87
CA THR A 132 -32.34 -4.16 -11.53
C THR A 132 -33.54 -4.96 -11.04
N ASP A 133 -33.29 -6.07 -10.34
CA ASP A 133 -34.28 -7.04 -9.88
C ASP A 133 -34.85 -6.74 -8.49
N ARG A 134 -34.17 -5.90 -7.68
CA ARG A 134 -34.62 -5.50 -6.34
C ARG A 134 -34.12 -4.11 -5.97
N ILE A 135 -34.99 -3.30 -5.36
CA ILE A 135 -34.55 -2.08 -4.67
C ILE A 135 -33.82 -2.51 -3.40
N PRO A 136 -32.50 -2.28 -3.27
CA PRO A 136 -31.76 -2.63 -2.07
C PRO A 136 -32.30 -1.81 -0.89
N ARG A 137 -32.43 -2.44 0.28
CA ARG A 137 -32.78 -1.70 1.51
C ARG A 137 -31.75 -0.58 1.73
N VAL A 138 -32.22 0.62 2.09
CA VAL A 138 -31.38 1.77 2.42
C VAL A 138 -30.30 1.33 3.43
N GLY A 139 -29.04 1.61 3.13
CA GLY A 139 -27.88 1.21 3.96
C GLY A 139 -27.27 -0.16 3.65
N LYS A 140 -27.85 -0.97 2.75
CA LYS A 140 -27.24 -2.24 2.27
C LYS A 140 -26.58 -2.13 0.90
N LEU A 141 -26.67 -0.97 0.27
CA LEU A 141 -26.06 -0.70 -1.03
C LEU A 141 -24.67 -0.07 -0.82
N VAL A 142 -23.64 -0.90 -0.75
CA VAL A 142 -22.26 -0.41 -0.78
C VAL A 142 -21.84 -0.35 -2.25
N VAL A 143 -21.87 0.86 -2.81
CA VAL A 143 -21.25 1.09 -4.13
C VAL A 143 -19.74 1.01 -3.92
N PRO A 144 -19.01 0.11 -4.62
CA PRO A 144 -17.57 0.06 -4.53
C PRO A 144 -17.00 1.35 -5.12
N THR A 145 -16.37 2.15 -4.27
CA THR A 145 -15.57 3.31 -4.64
C THR A 145 -14.11 2.90 -4.71
N PRO A 146 -13.25 3.68 -5.39
CA PRO A 146 -11.82 3.42 -5.36
C PRO A 146 -11.25 3.32 -3.94
N GLU A 147 -11.70 4.17 -3.02
CA GLU A 147 -11.24 4.19 -1.64
C GLU A 147 -11.65 2.93 -0.87
N ASN A 148 -12.92 2.52 -0.97
CA ASN A 148 -13.40 1.37 -0.22
C ASN A 148 -12.84 0.04 -0.75
N THR A 149 -12.55 -0.06 -2.05
CA THR A 149 -11.92 -1.23 -2.65
C THR A 149 -10.48 -1.39 -2.14
N ARG A 150 -9.70 -0.30 -2.15
CA ARG A 150 -8.31 -0.30 -1.65
C ARG A 150 -8.26 -0.65 -0.17
N SER A 151 -9.12 -0.02 0.62
CA SER A 151 -9.19 -0.24 2.08
C SER A 151 -9.64 -1.66 2.41
N SER A 152 -10.65 -2.18 1.68
CA SER A 152 -11.12 -3.57 1.85
C SER A 152 -10.04 -4.57 1.46
N TRP A 153 -9.29 -4.31 0.39
CA TRP A 153 -8.19 -5.17 -0.02
C TRP A 153 -7.09 -5.21 1.05
N LEU A 154 -6.67 -4.06 1.58
CA LEU A 154 -5.66 -4.02 2.65
C LEU A 154 -6.13 -4.77 3.90
N LEU A 155 -7.38 -4.54 4.30
CA LEU A 155 -8.00 -5.23 5.42
C LEU A 155 -7.99 -6.74 5.20
N GLN A 156 -8.42 -7.21 4.03
CA GLN A 156 -8.45 -8.64 3.71
C GLN A 156 -7.05 -9.24 3.67
N THR A 157 -6.09 -8.57 3.05
CA THR A 157 -4.68 -9.01 2.98
C THR A 157 -4.09 -9.21 4.37
N LEU A 158 -4.27 -8.24 5.28
CA LEU A 158 -3.71 -8.30 6.64
C LEU A 158 -4.46 -9.30 7.53
N THR A 159 -5.80 -9.33 7.47
CA THR A 159 -6.61 -10.23 8.32
C THR A 159 -6.49 -11.69 7.90
N ALA A 160 -6.32 -11.98 6.61
CA ALA A 160 -6.04 -13.34 6.12
C ALA A 160 -4.71 -13.90 6.66
N ALA A 161 -3.74 -13.02 6.96
CA ALA A 161 -2.48 -13.39 7.60
C ALA A 161 -2.56 -13.38 9.15
N GLY A 162 -3.74 -13.14 9.74
CA GLY A 162 -3.94 -13.12 11.19
C GLY A 162 -3.56 -11.81 11.88
N HIS A 163 -3.28 -10.74 11.13
CA HIS A 163 -3.00 -9.44 11.73
C HIS A 163 -4.30 -8.72 12.16
N SER A 164 -4.27 -8.10 13.34
CA SER A 164 -5.33 -7.19 13.79
C SER A 164 -5.20 -5.84 13.09
N VAL A 165 -6.32 -5.29 12.61
CA VAL A 165 -6.35 -4.03 11.84
C VAL A 165 -7.33 -3.05 12.50
N LEU A 166 -6.89 -1.80 12.65
CA LEU A 166 -7.74 -0.67 13.07
C LEU A 166 -8.03 0.21 11.86
N ILE A 167 -9.31 0.45 11.58
CA ILE A 167 -9.76 1.43 10.58
C ILE A 167 -10.43 2.57 11.33
N THR A 168 -9.96 3.79 11.07
CA THR A 168 -10.54 5.03 11.61
C THR A 168 -11.17 5.84 10.48
N GLY A 169 -12.25 6.54 10.78
CA GLY A 169 -12.91 7.46 9.86
C GLY A 169 -13.40 8.70 10.58
N VAL A 170 -13.70 9.75 9.83
CA VAL A 170 -14.45 10.89 10.34
C VAL A 170 -15.94 10.51 10.33
N GLY A 171 -16.57 10.58 11.52
CA GLY A 171 -18.02 10.38 11.68
C GLY A 171 -18.81 11.61 11.27
#